data_AF-A0A0L8IF38-F1
#
_entry.id   AF-A0A0L8IF38-F1
#
_cell.length_a   1.000
_cell.length_b   1.000
_cell.length_c   1.000
_cell.angle_alpha   90.00
_cell.angle_beta   90.00
_cell.angle_gamma   90.00
#
_symmetry.space_group_name_H-M   'P 1'
#
loop_
_entity.id
_entity.type
_entity.pdbx_description
1 polymer ?
#
loop_
_entity_poly.entity_id
_entity_poly.type
_entity_poly.pdbx_seq_one_letter_code
_entity_poly.pdbx_strand_id
1 'polypeptide(L)'
;MKASEVDVDEILDNLGDSKFFHTTQYIIFSTSLLIPAYNTYFYVFTSLSPEYRCQNLTDIQLDQYNISSSEVDLIYDKCSIQVINTNGMFPGQNRSLPCLNGYHYSTPVRRSIISEWDLVCSKEGLAETTQTLFIFGQLVSGLLSSYLIDKYGRKPTRIFSNFFLIIFNLICAFSPFYGLFAAMRFLIGILRE
;
A
#
# COMPACT_ATOMS: atom_id res chain seq x y z
N MET A 1 -17.92 54.20 7.72
CA MET A 1 -18.92 53.20 8.18
C MET A 1 -18.23 52.33 9.21
N LYS A 2 -18.62 52.44 10.48
CA LYS A 2 -18.08 51.58 11.55
C LYS A 2 -18.55 50.15 11.26
N ALA A 3 -17.64 49.18 11.23
CA ALA A 3 -18.02 47.77 11.17
C ALA A 3 -18.93 47.50 12.36
N SER A 4 -20.14 47.00 12.11
CA SER A 4 -21.00 46.48 13.16
C SER A 4 -20.24 45.34 13.83
N GLU A 5 -19.88 45.54 15.09
CA GLU A 5 -19.31 44.51 15.95
C GLU A 5 -20.41 43.46 16.11
N VAL A 6 -20.25 42.34 15.39
CA VAL A 6 -21.19 41.23 15.45
C VAL A 6 -20.99 40.56 16.80
N ASP A 7 -21.97 40.66 17.67
CA ASP A 7 -21.95 40.00 18.99
C ASP A 7 -22.13 38.49 18.78
N VAL A 8 -20.99 37.79 18.80
CA VAL A 8 -20.93 36.34 18.57
C VAL A 8 -21.56 35.59 19.73
N ASP A 9 -21.52 36.17 20.94
CA ASP A 9 -22.01 35.53 22.15
C ASP A 9 -23.55 35.51 22.18
N GLU A 10 -24.21 36.57 21.72
CA GLU A 10 -25.66 36.61 21.54
C GLU A 10 -26.16 35.60 20.49
N ILE A 11 -25.39 35.39 19.42
CA ILE A 11 -25.69 34.36 18.41
C ILE A 11 -25.53 32.97 19.01
N LEU A 12 -24.47 32.72 19.77
CA LEU A 12 -24.21 31.44 20.43
C LEU A 12 -25.28 31.09 21.48
N ASP A 13 -25.73 32.07 22.26
CA ASP A 13 -26.84 31.90 23.21
C ASP A 13 -28.17 31.60 22.49
N ASN A 14 -28.43 32.24 21.34
CA ASN A 14 -29.62 32.00 20.52
C ASN A 14 -29.60 30.64 19.79
N LEU A 15 -28.42 30.09 19.50
CA LEU A 15 -28.28 28.75 18.91
C LEU A 15 -28.61 27.62 19.91
N GLY A 16 -28.65 27.93 21.20
CA GLY A 16 -29.07 27.00 22.24
C GLY A 16 -28.03 25.95 22.64
N ASP A 17 -28.17 25.48 23.87
CA ASP A 17 -27.24 24.59 24.56
C ASP A 17 -27.06 23.24 23.80
N SER A 18 -25.82 22.90 23.45
CA SER A 18 -25.47 21.72 22.63
C SER A 18 -25.68 20.42 23.41
N LYS A 19 -26.86 19.80 23.31
CA LYS A 19 -27.15 18.58 24.11
C LYS A 19 -27.06 17.26 23.33
N PHE A 20 -27.87 17.03 22.31
CA PHE A 20 -27.90 15.70 21.64
C PHE A 20 -27.65 15.74 20.13
N PHE A 21 -28.19 16.70 19.40
CA PHE A 21 -28.07 16.75 17.95
C PHE A 21 -26.63 17.05 17.49
N HIS A 22 -26.01 18.09 18.06
CA HIS A 22 -24.63 18.45 17.76
C HIS A 22 -23.64 17.35 18.18
N THR A 23 -23.85 16.75 19.34
CA THR A 23 -23.06 15.61 19.85
C THR A 23 -23.19 14.39 18.94
N THR A 24 -24.41 14.04 18.51
CA THR A 24 -24.65 12.92 17.60
C THR A 24 -24.03 13.16 16.23
N GLN A 25 -24.18 14.37 15.68
CA GLN A 25 -23.60 14.72 14.39
C GLN A 25 -22.07 14.72 14.43
N TYR A 26 -21.48 15.15 15.56
CA TYR A 26 -20.04 15.06 15.79
C TYR A 26 -19.54 13.62 15.85
N ILE A 27 -20.25 12.73 16.57
CA ILE A 27 -19.90 11.29 16.64
C ILE A 27 -19.99 10.61 15.27
N ILE A 28 -21.01 10.92 14.47
CA ILE A 28 -21.14 10.40 13.11
C ILE A 28 -19.95 10.85 12.24
N PHE A 29 -19.55 12.11 12.38
CA PHE A 29 -18.41 12.67 11.66
C PHE A 29 -17.10 12.03 12.08
N SER A 30 -16.86 11.86 13.38
CA SER A 30 -15.63 11.26 13.91
C SER A 30 -15.51 9.79 13.51
N THR A 31 -16.62 9.04 13.59
CA THR A 31 -16.65 7.62 13.18
C THR A 31 -16.37 7.47 11.69
N SER A 32 -16.88 8.38 10.85
CA SER A 32 -16.63 8.37 9.41
C SER A 32 -15.17 8.66 9.05
N LEU A 33 -14.41 9.35 9.92
CA LEU A 33 -12.97 9.60 9.72
C LEU A 33 -12.10 8.42 10.12
N LEU A 34 -12.57 7.55 11.03
CA LEU A 34 -11.80 6.39 11.48
C LEU A 34 -11.64 5.33 10.38
N ILE A 35 -12.65 5.14 9.53
CA ILE A 35 -12.62 4.11 8.47
C ILE A 35 -11.53 4.41 7.42
N PRO A 36 -11.45 5.62 6.82
CA PRO A 36 -10.37 5.98 5.90
C PRO A 36 -8.99 6.01 6.56
N ALA A 37 -8.91 6.43 7.82
CA ALA A 37 -7.68 6.41 8.59
C ALA A 37 -7.15 4.98 8.75
N TYR A 38 -8.03 4.05 9.18
CA TYR A 38 -7.69 2.64 9.28
C TYR A 38 -7.20 2.07 7.94
N ASN A 39 -7.90 2.34 6.84
CA ASN A 39 -7.49 1.89 5.51
C ASN A 39 -6.09 2.39 5.11
N THR A 40 -5.76 3.63 5.48
CA THR A 40 -4.44 4.22 5.24
C THR A 40 -3.34 3.52 6.03
N TYR A 41 -3.55 3.29 7.34
CA TYR A 41 -2.56 2.63 8.18
C TYR A 41 -2.43 1.13 7.90
N PHE A 42 -3.52 0.48 7.50
CA PHE A 42 -3.53 -0.93 7.17
C PHE A 42 -2.53 -1.26 6.06
N TYR A 43 -2.29 -0.31 5.14
CA TYR A 43 -1.30 -0.47 4.07
C TYR A 43 0.09 -0.86 4.60
N VAL A 44 0.55 -0.21 5.68
CA VAL A 44 1.88 -0.42 6.26
C VAL A 44 2.07 -1.88 6.69
N PHE A 45 1.01 -2.51 7.21
CA PHE A 45 1.05 -3.91 7.60
C PHE A 45 1.02 -4.84 6.39
N THR A 46 0.24 -4.51 5.36
CA THR A 46 0.18 -5.30 4.12
C THR A 46 1.40 -5.14 3.22
N SER A 47 2.18 -4.07 3.39
CA SER A 47 3.43 -3.82 2.67
C SER A 47 4.66 -4.29 3.43
N LEU A 48 4.49 -4.96 4.58
CA LEU A 48 5.63 -5.56 5.28
C LEU A 48 6.27 -6.62 4.38
N SER A 49 7.59 -6.53 4.18
CA SER A 49 8.34 -7.55 3.45
C SER A 49 8.49 -8.79 4.33
N PRO A 50 7.84 -9.91 3.98
CA PRO A 50 8.06 -11.15 4.71
C PRO A 50 9.47 -11.68 4.43
N GLU A 51 9.97 -12.58 5.27
CA GLU A 51 11.20 -13.31 4.94
C GLU A 51 10.97 -14.16 3.70
N TYR A 52 11.85 -14.00 2.71
CA TYR A 52 11.83 -14.71 1.44
C TYR A 52 13.22 -15.21 1.08
N ARG A 53 13.28 -16.28 0.29
CA ARG A 53 14.49 -16.87 -0.29
C ARG A 53 14.19 -17.33 -1.72
N CYS A 54 15.19 -17.53 -2.56
CA CYS A 54 14.95 -18.15 -3.88
C CYS A 54 14.27 -19.53 -3.70
N GLN A 55 13.36 -19.87 -4.61
CA GLN A 55 12.75 -21.20 -4.65
C GLN A 55 13.80 -22.26 -5.02
N ASN A 56 13.66 -23.46 -4.45
CA ASN A 56 14.56 -24.58 -4.76
C ASN A 56 14.55 -24.92 -6.26
N LEU A 57 15.71 -25.31 -6.78
CA LEU A 57 15.84 -25.78 -8.17
C LEU A 57 15.42 -27.24 -8.26
N THR A 58 14.85 -27.62 -9.40
CA THR A 58 14.59 -29.02 -9.74
C THR A 58 15.83 -29.66 -10.38
N ASP A 59 15.93 -30.99 -10.33
CA ASP A 59 17.06 -31.74 -10.90
C ASP A 59 17.28 -31.44 -12.41
N ILE A 60 16.18 -31.23 -13.15
CA ILE A 60 16.20 -30.87 -14.57
C ILE A 60 16.88 -29.52 -14.80
N GLN A 61 16.65 -28.56 -13.90
CA GLN A 61 17.24 -27.23 -14.01
C GLN A 61 18.69 -27.22 -13.54
N LEU A 62 19.06 -28.08 -12.60
CA LEU A 62 20.45 -28.30 -12.23
C LEU A 62 21.25 -28.84 -13.41
N ASP A 63 20.69 -29.81 -14.14
CA ASP A 63 21.31 -30.36 -15.36
C ASP A 63 21.43 -29.32 -16.49
N GLN A 64 20.39 -28.50 -16.71
CA GLN A 64 20.42 -27.43 -17.71
C GLN A 64 21.55 -26.41 -17.47
N TYR A 65 21.93 -26.17 -16.21
CA TYR A 65 23.01 -25.26 -15.83
C TYR A 65 24.37 -25.98 -15.62
N ASN A 66 24.47 -27.27 -15.98
CA ASN A 66 25.64 -28.13 -15.75
C ASN A 66 26.09 -28.15 -14.27
N ILE A 67 25.13 -28.13 -13.33
CA ILE A 67 25.39 -28.17 -11.89
C ILE A 67 25.12 -29.59 -11.41
N SER A 68 26.17 -30.35 -11.13
CA SER A 68 26.04 -31.69 -10.54
C SER A 68 25.79 -31.61 -9.03
N SER A 69 24.59 -32.02 -8.60
CA SER A 69 24.14 -31.97 -7.18
C SER A 69 25.04 -32.73 -6.19
N SER A 70 25.92 -33.61 -6.66
CA SER A 70 26.81 -34.44 -5.84
C SER A 70 28.13 -33.78 -5.45
N GLU A 71 28.44 -32.58 -5.97
CA GLU A 71 29.77 -31.92 -5.83
C GLU A 71 29.70 -30.42 -5.53
N VAL A 72 28.50 -29.92 -5.23
CA VAL A 72 28.20 -28.49 -5.16
C VAL A 72 27.25 -28.21 -4.00
N ASP A 73 27.61 -27.24 -3.16
CA ASP A 73 26.71 -26.71 -2.13
C ASP A 73 25.93 -25.51 -2.70
N LEU A 74 24.60 -25.53 -2.53
CA LEU A 74 23.68 -24.54 -3.08
C LEU A 74 23.11 -23.69 -1.94
N ILE A 75 23.52 -22.43 -1.89
CA ILE A 75 22.99 -21.46 -0.91
C ILE A 75 21.96 -20.58 -1.60
N TYR A 76 20.72 -20.67 -1.12
CA TYR A 76 19.60 -19.88 -1.61
C TYR A 76 19.50 -18.56 -0.82
N ASP A 77 20.06 -17.48 -1.36
CA ASP A 77 19.90 -16.13 -0.78
C ASP A 77 18.57 -15.50 -1.21
N LYS A 78 18.34 -14.25 -0.76
CA LYS A 78 17.15 -13.45 -1.09
C LYS A 78 17.02 -13.16 -2.59
N CYS A 79 18.13 -12.86 -3.26
CA CYS A 79 18.14 -12.38 -4.66
C CYS A 79 19.10 -13.12 -5.58
N SER A 80 19.81 -14.13 -5.07
CA SER A 80 20.74 -14.93 -5.85
C SER A 80 20.88 -16.33 -5.26
N ILE A 81 21.20 -17.28 -6.13
CA ILE A 81 21.60 -18.62 -5.74
C ILE A 81 23.12 -18.68 -5.86
N GLN A 82 23.80 -18.94 -4.75
CA GLN A 82 25.24 -19.15 -4.76
C GLN A 82 25.53 -20.63 -4.98
N VAL A 83 26.44 -20.88 -5.93
CA VAL A 83 26.88 -22.20 -6.33
C VAL A 83 28.33 -22.34 -5.88
N ILE A 84 28.57 -23.14 -4.84
CA ILE A 84 29.89 -23.33 -4.23
C ILE A 84 30.42 -24.71 -4.63
N ASN A 85 31.55 -24.74 -5.32
CA ASN A 85 32.19 -26.00 -5.73
C ASN A 85 33.10 -26.50 -4.61
N THR A 86 32.83 -27.70 -4.10
CA THR A 86 33.57 -28.31 -2.97
C THR A 86 34.75 -29.19 -3.42
N ASN A 87 34.91 -29.42 -4.72
CA ASN A 87 35.74 -30.51 -5.25
C ASN A 87 37.06 -30.07 -5.92
N GLY A 88 37.51 -28.84 -5.67
CA GLY A 88 38.75 -28.30 -6.24
C GLY A 88 39.86 -28.07 -5.22
N MET A 89 41.08 -28.54 -5.53
CA MET A 89 42.37 -28.16 -4.90
C MET A 89 42.63 -26.62 -4.97
N PHE A 90 41.81 -25.91 -5.74
CA PHE A 90 41.65 -24.46 -5.74
C PHE A 90 40.14 -24.20 -5.61
N PRO A 91 39.69 -23.29 -4.72
CA PRO A 91 38.28 -22.93 -4.62
C PRO A 91 37.83 -22.45 -6.00
N GLY A 92 37.00 -23.28 -6.65
CA GLY A 92 36.42 -22.96 -7.94
C GLY A 92 35.64 -21.66 -7.84
N GLN A 93 35.71 -20.84 -8.89
CA GLN A 93 35.04 -19.55 -8.95
C GLN A 93 33.58 -19.65 -8.51
N ASN A 94 33.24 -19.01 -7.38
CA ASN A 94 31.87 -18.94 -6.89
C ASN A 94 30.99 -18.30 -7.98
N ARG A 95 29.94 -19.01 -8.38
CA ARG A 95 28.97 -18.49 -9.36
C ARG A 95 27.72 -18.02 -8.61
N SER A 96 27.23 -16.84 -8.96
CA SER A 96 25.92 -16.34 -8.53
C SER A 96 24.95 -16.38 -9.70
N LEU A 97 23.80 -17.00 -9.48
CA LEU A 97 22.69 -17.07 -10.44
C LEU A 97 21.50 -16.26 -9.92
N PRO A 98 20.73 -15.59 -10.78
CA PRO A 98 19.45 -15.01 -10.36
C PRO A 98 18.45 -16.11 -9.98
N CYS A 99 17.44 -15.80 -9.15
CA CYS A 99 16.41 -16.78 -8.82
C CYS A 99 15.62 -17.17 -10.09
N LEU A 100 15.69 -18.44 -10.50
CA LEU A 100 15.05 -18.94 -11.73
C LEU A 100 13.60 -19.39 -11.54
N ASN A 101 13.29 -19.93 -10.35
CA ASN A 101 11.97 -20.48 -10.00
C ASN A 101 11.11 -19.52 -9.16
N GLY A 102 11.42 -18.24 -9.18
CA GLY A 102 10.78 -17.26 -8.29
C GLY A 102 11.23 -17.43 -6.83
N TYR A 103 10.34 -17.07 -5.91
CA TYR A 103 10.67 -16.88 -4.50
C TYR A 103 9.81 -17.76 -3.59
N HIS A 104 10.43 -18.29 -2.55
CA HIS A 104 9.78 -18.96 -1.44
C HIS A 104 9.59 -17.99 -0.29
N TYR A 105 8.35 -17.72 0.09
CA TYR A 105 8.01 -16.87 1.23
C TYR A 105 7.76 -17.70 2.49
N SER A 106 8.31 -17.26 3.64
CA SER A 106 8.09 -17.92 4.94
C SER A 106 6.65 -17.78 5.44
N THR A 107 5.99 -16.66 5.07
CA THR A 107 4.57 -16.45 5.29
C THR A 107 3.76 -16.88 4.07
N PRO A 108 2.46 -17.23 4.24
CA PRO A 108 1.61 -17.54 3.11
C PRO A 108 1.60 -16.39 2.08
N VAL A 109 1.74 -16.74 0.81
CA VAL A 109 1.91 -15.85 -0.36
C VAL A 109 0.86 -14.74 -0.46
N ARG A 110 -0.34 -14.93 0.11
CA ARG A 110 -1.45 -13.96 0.08
C ARG A 110 -1.57 -13.07 1.33
N ARG A 111 -0.54 -13.02 2.17
CA ARG A 111 -0.57 -12.21 3.40
C ARG A 111 -0.06 -10.79 3.20
N SER A 112 0.82 -10.57 2.23
CA SER A 112 1.36 -9.25 1.90
C SER A 112 1.31 -8.96 0.41
N ILE A 113 1.20 -7.68 0.08
CA ILE A 113 1.23 -7.13 -1.29
C ILE A 113 2.52 -7.53 -2.00
N ILE A 114 3.62 -7.62 -1.25
CA ILE A 114 4.95 -7.98 -1.77
C ILE A 114 4.98 -9.44 -2.22
N SER A 115 4.41 -10.36 -1.43
CA SER A 115 4.37 -11.78 -1.78
C SER A 115 3.30 -12.11 -2.81
N GLU A 116 2.25 -11.29 -2.93
CA GLU A 116 1.18 -11.53 -3.91
C GLU A 116 1.61 -11.22 -5.35
N TRP A 117 2.48 -10.23 -5.55
CA TRP A 117 2.96 -9.80 -6.89
C TRP A 117 4.48 -9.93 -7.08
N ASP A 118 5.17 -10.69 -6.21
CA ASP A 118 6.62 -10.91 -6.23
C ASP A 118 7.44 -9.61 -6.41
N LEU A 119 7.15 -8.61 -5.56
CA LEU A 119 7.74 -7.27 -5.63
C LEU A 119 9.12 -7.19 -4.92
N VAL A 120 9.99 -8.16 -5.19
CA VAL A 120 11.30 -8.30 -4.51
C VAL A 120 12.48 -8.13 -5.50
N CYS A 121 13.68 -7.91 -4.96
CA CYS A 121 14.94 -7.77 -5.71
C CYS A 121 14.89 -6.66 -6.78
N SER A 122 14.75 -6.99 -8.07
CA SER A 122 14.70 -5.98 -9.14
C SER A 122 13.48 -5.06 -9.08
N LYS A 123 12.46 -5.47 -8.33
CA LYS A 123 11.20 -4.74 -8.11
C LYS A 123 11.08 -4.20 -6.68
N GLU A 124 12.15 -4.27 -5.90
CA GLU A 124 12.22 -3.70 -4.57
C GLU A 124 12.02 -2.17 -4.67
N GLY A 125 10.96 -1.67 -4.02
CA GLY A 125 10.52 -0.27 -4.12
C GLY A 125 9.20 -0.06 -4.85
N LEU A 126 8.67 -1.04 -5.59
CA LEU A 126 7.32 -0.91 -6.17
C LEU A 126 6.21 -0.85 -5.10
N ALA A 127 6.41 -1.51 -3.96
CA ALA A 127 5.52 -1.32 -2.81
C ALA A 127 5.62 0.10 -2.24
N GLU A 128 6.82 0.65 -2.09
CA GLU A 128 7.00 2.00 -1.54
C GLU A 128 6.45 3.07 -2.47
N THR A 129 6.69 2.95 -3.77
CA THR A 129 6.15 3.87 -4.79
C THR A 129 4.61 3.93 -4.77
N THR A 130 3.93 2.82 -4.47
CA THR A 130 2.46 2.83 -4.33
C THR A 130 2.01 3.70 -3.15
N GLN A 131 2.77 3.70 -2.05
CA GLN A 131 2.52 4.58 -0.92
C GLN A 131 2.79 6.05 -1.29
N THR A 132 3.87 6.32 -2.00
CA THR A 132 4.20 7.67 -2.48
C THR A 132 3.11 8.20 -3.42
N LEU A 133 2.61 7.37 -4.33
CA LEU A 133 1.51 7.71 -5.24
C LEU A 133 0.23 8.04 -4.45
N PHE A 134 -0.09 7.26 -3.42
CA PHE A 134 -1.24 7.54 -2.56
C PHE A 134 -1.11 8.87 -1.84
N ILE A 135 0.06 9.16 -1.24
CA ILE A 135 0.33 10.44 -0.56
C ILE A 135 0.27 11.60 -1.56
N PHE A 136 0.86 11.45 -2.73
CA PHE A 136 0.79 12.45 -3.79
C PHE A 136 -0.66 12.70 -4.23
N GLY A 137 -1.47 11.65 -4.39
CA GLY A 137 -2.89 11.78 -4.65
C GLY A 137 -3.60 12.62 -3.59
N GLN A 138 -3.24 12.44 -2.30
CA GLN A 138 -3.78 13.26 -1.22
C GLN A 138 -3.31 14.72 -1.28
N LEU A 139 -2.09 15.01 -1.75
CA LEU A 139 -1.68 16.40 -1.97
C LEU A 139 -2.57 17.09 -3.00
N VAL A 140 -2.91 16.36 -4.08
CA VAL A 140 -3.84 16.83 -5.11
C VAL A 140 -5.26 16.98 -4.55
N SER A 141 -5.69 16.06 -3.67
CA SER A 141 -7.01 16.13 -3.04
C SER A 141 -7.18 17.40 -2.21
N GLY A 142 -6.17 17.83 -1.45
CA GLY A 142 -6.25 19.04 -0.64
C GLY A 142 -6.51 20.31 -1.47
N LEU A 143 -5.92 20.39 -2.67
CA LEU A 143 -6.11 21.51 -3.59
C LEU A 143 -7.52 21.46 -4.23
N LEU A 144 -7.96 20.29 -4.68
CA LEU A 144 -9.26 20.11 -5.34
C LEU A 144 -10.43 20.23 -4.36
N SER A 145 -10.31 19.61 -3.19
CA SER A 145 -11.38 19.55 -2.19
C SER A 145 -11.69 20.93 -1.64
N SER A 146 -10.68 21.78 -1.45
CA SER A 146 -10.89 23.17 -1.04
C SER A 146 -11.83 23.91 -2.00
N TYR A 147 -11.58 23.81 -3.31
CA TYR A 147 -12.44 24.41 -4.33
C TYR A 147 -13.85 23.78 -4.37
N LEU A 148 -13.94 22.44 -4.26
CA LEU A 148 -15.22 21.74 -4.31
C LEU A 148 -16.09 22.03 -3.09
N ILE A 149 -15.50 22.15 -1.90
CA ILE A 149 -16.21 22.50 -0.66
C ILE A 149 -16.81 23.90 -0.78
N ASP A 150 -16.07 24.86 -1.32
CA ASP A 150 -16.53 26.24 -1.46
C ASP A 150 -17.69 26.37 -2.48
N LYS A 151 -17.66 25.55 -3.54
CA LYS A 151 -18.67 25.61 -4.61
C LYS A 151 -19.93 24.78 -4.33
N TYR A 152 -19.77 23.56 -3.85
CA TYR A 152 -20.88 22.61 -3.68
C TYR A 152 -21.33 22.46 -2.22
N GLY A 153 -20.58 23.01 -1.28
CA GLY A 153 -20.83 22.92 0.16
C GLY A 153 -20.20 21.69 0.80
N ARG A 154 -19.97 21.76 2.12
CA ARG A 154 -19.16 20.79 2.87
C ARG A 154 -19.77 19.39 3.07
N LYS A 155 -21.11 19.28 3.10
CA LYS A 155 -21.83 18.00 3.27
C LYS A 155 -21.89 17.15 1.99
N PRO A 156 -22.34 17.67 0.83
CA PRO A 156 -22.46 16.85 -0.38
C PRO A 156 -21.11 16.40 -0.92
N THR A 157 -20.06 17.23 -0.85
CA THR A 157 -18.70 16.85 -1.29
C THR A 157 -18.19 15.64 -0.51
N ARG A 158 -18.37 15.63 0.82
CA ARG A 158 -18.02 14.50 1.70
C ARG A 158 -18.74 13.21 1.34
N ILE A 159 -20.05 13.28 1.12
CA ILE A 159 -20.87 12.09 0.79
C ILE A 159 -20.45 11.52 -0.56
N PHE A 160 -20.24 12.39 -1.55
CA PHE A 160 -19.80 11.99 -2.89
C PHE A 160 -18.41 11.35 -2.85
N SER A 161 -17.44 12.01 -2.21
CA SER A 161 -16.10 11.45 -2.00
C SER A 161 -16.15 10.06 -1.36
N ASN A 162 -16.90 9.90 -0.26
CA ASN A 162 -16.98 8.64 0.46
C ASN A 162 -17.64 7.52 -0.37
N PHE A 163 -18.65 7.85 -1.19
CA PHE A 163 -19.26 6.91 -2.11
C PHE A 163 -18.25 6.35 -3.13
N PHE A 164 -17.47 7.23 -3.76
CA PHE A 164 -16.43 6.80 -4.70
C PHE A 164 -15.28 6.07 -4.01
N LEU A 165 -14.90 6.48 -2.80
CA LEU A 165 -13.89 5.77 -2.00
C LEU A 165 -14.27 4.30 -1.79
N ILE A 166 -15.54 3.99 -1.49
CA ILE A 166 -16.01 2.61 -1.34
C ILE A 166 -15.85 1.83 -2.66
N ILE A 167 -16.25 2.42 -3.79
CA ILE A 167 -16.15 1.78 -5.11
C ILE A 167 -14.69 1.47 -5.46
N PHE A 168 -13.80 2.45 -5.33
CA PHE A 168 -12.40 2.25 -5.68
C PHE A 168 -11.67 1.31 -4.72
N ASN A 169 -12.01 1.32 -3.43
CA ASN A 169 -11.49 0.34 -2.48
C ASN A 169 -11.93 -1.09 -2.82
N LEU A 170 -13.17 -1.27 -3.29
CA LEU A 170 -13.67 -2.57 -3.74
C LEU A 170 -12.88 -3.05 -4.97
N ILE A 171 -12.68 -2.19 -5.96
CA ILE A 171 -11.88 -2.51 -7.16
C ILE A 171 -10.43 -2.86 -6.77
N CYS A 172 -9.86 -2.11 -5.81
CA CYS A 172 -8.53 -2.33 -5.28
C CYS A 172 -8.41 -3.70 -4.57
N ALA A 173 -9.44 -4.13 -3.84
CA ALA A 173 -9.46 -5.43 -3.18
C ALA A 173 -9.51 -6.63 -4.17
N PHE A 174 -10.09 -6.44 -5.35
CA PHE A 174 -10.19 -7.47 -6.40
C PHE A 174 -9.18 -7.27 -7.54
N SER A 175 -8.13 -6.47 -7.34
CA SER A 175 -7.19 -6.16 -8.42
C SER A 175 -6.36 -7.40 -8.82
N PRO A 176 -6.36 -7.80 -10.10
CA PRO A 176 -5.62 -8.98 -10.55
C PRO A 176 -4.13 -8.72 -10.83
N PHE A 177 -3.71 -7.46 -10.93
CA PHE A 177 -2.32 -7.07 -11.18
C PHE A 177 -1.93 -5.77 -10.48
N TYR A 178 -0.64 -5.64 -10.17
CA TYR A 178 -0.06 -4.51 -9.43
C TYR A 178 -0.37 -3.13 -10.04
N GLY A 179 -0.33 -2.99 -11.37
CA GLY A 179 -0.58 -1.70 -12.03
C GLY A 179 -1.98 -1.15 -11.76
N LEU A 180 -3.01 -2.01 -11.77
CA LEU A 180 -4.38 -1.61 -11.42
C LEU A 180 -4.47 -1.23 -9.95
N PHE A 181 -3.85 -2.03 -9.08
CA PHE A 181 -3.78 -1.74 -7.65
C PHE A 181 -3.18 -0.36 -7.38
N ALA A 182 -2.02 -0.05 -7.96
CA ALA A 182 -1.34 1.24 -7.81
C ALA A 182 -2.18 2.42 -8.34
N ALA A 183 -2.81 2.26 -9.51
CA ALA A 183 -3.69 3.28 -10.09
C ALA A 183 -4.94 3.53 -9.23
N MET A 184 -5.58 2.48 -8.73
CA MET A 184 -6.72 2.61 -7.83
C MET A 184 -6.32 3.27 -6.51
N ARG A 185 -5.15 2.92 -5.94
CA ARG A 185 -4.62 3.60 -4.74
C ARG A 185 -4.40 5.09 -4.96
N PHE A 186 -3.88 5.48 -6.11
CA PHE A 186 -3.74 6.90 -6.47
C PHE A 186 -5.09 7.63 -6.51
N LEU A 187 -6.10 7.04 -7.14
CA LEU A 187 -7.46 7.60 -7.21
C LEU A 187 -8.12 7.69 -5.82
N ILE A 188 -7.94 6.67 -4.97
CA ILE A 188 -8.39 6.70 -3.57
C ILE A 188 -7.71 7.86 -2.82
N GLY A 189 -6.42 8.10 -3.07
CA GLY A 189 -5.70 9.25 -2.52
C GLY A 189 -6.32 10.60 -2.92
N ILE A 190 -6.65 10.77 -4.21
CA ILE A 190 -7.28 12.00 -4.74
C ILE A 190 -8.66 12.25 -4.16
N LEU A 191 -9.43 11.20 -3.92
CA LEU A 191 -10.79 11.33 -3.41
C LEU A 191 -10.82 11.50 -1.90
N ARG A 192 -9.72 11.25 -1.20
CA ARG A 192 -9.64 11.37 0.25
C ARG A 192 -9.56 12.85 0.66
N GLU A 193 -10.67 13.37 1.15
CA GLU A 193 -10.79 14.68 1.83
C GLU A 193 -10.08 14.72 3.19
#